data_AF-A0ABD0SXN6-F1
#
_entry.id   AF-A0ABD0SXN6-F1
#
_cell.length_a   1.000
_cell.length_b   1.000
_cell.length_c   1.000
_cell.angle_alpha   90.00
_cell.angle_beta   90.00
_cell.angle_gamma   90.00
#
_symmetry.space_group_name_H-M   'P 1'
#
loop_
_entity.id
_entity.type
_entity.pdbx_description
1 polymer ?
#
loop_
_entity_poly.entity_id
_entity_poly.type
_entity_poly.pdbx_seq_one_letter_code
_entity_poly.pdbx_strand_id
1 'polypeptide(L)'
;MEHVRSPLPRIDLLMLGEFLATNKEFCSSEFRNVKTSLSSRPSYGDDAIGYVQLKREGNICTVKCKLCPEHKVHAKLYAVTLIVDEDEEKVTSIQYHDCVAAQGGCKHAIALLMWVHRRSEEPSCTEVQCYWQKSKLSRVGTTLKFLCAKDLSKGSPMLPSNYTVLEKFLEEGKKRNLGNCELLKYQHDYNGDELFSVSMHQLVFKYKTECCDLFLSKFNLTVDLINIIEAETRDQFKNNLWYELRYGRVTASKAYEVSRCQTNGGTLISIIMGGKIPDTPAMKRGRYLENVVREIVSKKLGKNIKNCGLFISQKYPMLAVSPDGLCQDSIVEIKCPLSNKTYVNYIKNGKPSKKCFAQIHMQMYLSGLKKCYFCVADPNFSINKNVEIICINLDDEYLSS
;
A
#
# COMPACT_ATOMS: atom_id res chain seq x y z
N MET A 1 28.57 -23.16 -29.26
CA MET A 1 27.78 -22.62 -28.15
C MET A 1 26.34 -22.59 -28.60
N GLU A 2 25.53 -23.58 -28.19
CA GLU A 2 24.09 -23.49 -28.40
C GLU A 2 23.57 -22.39 -27.46
N HIS A 3 23.14 -21.27 -28.02
CA HIS A 3 22.43 -20.25 -27.27
C HIS A 3 21.20 -20.91 -26.65
N VAL A 4 21.16 -20.99 -25.31
CA VAL A 4 19.98 -21.43 -24.57
C VAL A 4 18.86 -20.44 -24.89
N ARG A 5 18.00 -20.81 -25.84
CA ARG A 5 16.89 -19.95 -26.28
C ARG A 5 15.95 -19.73 -25.09
N SER A 6 15.56 -18.48 -24.88
CA SER A 6 14.58 -18.07 -23.87
C SER A 6 13.30 -18.92 -23.97
N PRO A 7 12.62 -19.23 -22.84
CA PRO A 7 11.38 -19.99 -22.86
C PRO A 7 10.26 -19.29 -23.66
N LEU A 8 10.32 -17.97 -23.87
CA LEU A 8 9.38 -17.19 -24.70
C LEU A 8 10.13 -16.48 -25.85
N PRO A 9 9.47 -16.15 -26.98
CA PRO A 9 10.09 -15.31 -28.00
C PRO A 9 10.36 -13.93 -27.42
N ARG A 10 11.51 -13.34 -27.77
CA ARG A 10 11.82 -11.95 -27.40
C ARG A 10 10.90 -11.01 -28.19
N ILE A 11 10.26 -10.10 -27.48
CA ILE A 11 9.52 -9.00 -28.09
C ILE A 11 10.02 -7.75 -27.41
N ASP A 12 10.72 -6.88 -28.14
CA ASP A 12 11.19 -5.61 -27.60
C ASP A 12 10.23 -4.46 -27.91
N LEU A 13 10.59 -3.27 -27.42
CA LEU A 13 9.76 -2.07 -27.56
C LEU A 13 9.65 -1.60 -29.03
N LEU A 14 10.64 -1.87 -29.88
CA LEU A 14 10.64 -1.49 -31.29
C LEU A 14 9.71 -2.41 -32.09
N MET A 15 9.80 -3.73 -31.87
CA MET A 15 8.89 -4.73 -32.44
C MET A 15 7.43 -4.43 -32.09
N LEU A 16 7.18 -4.07 -30.83
CA LEU A 16 5.87 -3.70 -30.34
C LEU A 16 5.35 -2.43 -31.02
N GLY A 17 6.20 -1.40 -31.10
CA GLY A 17 5.87 -0.13 -31.74
C GLY A 17 5.55 -0.28 -33.22
N GLU A 18 6.36 -1.02 -33.97
CA GLU A 18 6.14 -1.29 -35.39
C GLU A 18 4.85 -2.07 -35.62
N PHE A 19 4.60 -3.12 -34.82
CA PHE A 19 3.40 -3.93 -34.95
C PHE A 19 2.11 -3.12 -34.68
N LEU A 20 2.09 -2.32 -33.62
CA LEU A 20 0.92 -1.50 -33.28
C LEU A 20 0.69 -0.36 -34.28
N ALA A 21 1.77 0.21 -34.85
CA ALA A 21 1.69 1.29 -35.82
C ALA A 21 1.25 0.82 -37.22
N THR A 22 1.60 -0.40 -37.62
CA THR A 22 1.30 -0.95 -38.96
C THR A 22 -0.02 -1.70 -39.01
N ASN A 23 -0.52 -2.20 -37.87
CA ASN A 23 -1.75 -2.97 -37.81
C ASN A 23 -3.00 -2.08 -37.68
N LYS A 24 -3.80 -2.03 -38.76
CA LYS A 24 -5.01 -1.21 -38.86
C LYS A 24 -6.05 -1.50 -37.78
N GLU A 25 -6.09 -2.73 -37.27
CA GLU A 25 -7.01 -3.12 -36.19
C GLU A 25 -6.71 -2.38 -34.88
N PHE A 26 -5.44 -2.12 -34.57
CA PHE A 26 -5.01 -1.47 -33.31
C PHE A 26 -4.77 0.04 -33.44
N CYS A 27 -4.88 0.58 -34.66
CA CYS A 27 -4.74 2.01 -34.94
C CYS A 27 -6.06 2.81 -34.86
N SER A 28 -7.17 2.17 -34.51
CA SER A 28 -8.48 2.83 -34.35
C SER A 28 -8.49 3.82 -33.17
N SER A 29 -9.25 4.91 -33.30
CA SER A 29 -9.35 5.98 -32.29
C SER A 29 -9.84 5.48 -30.92
N GLU A 30 -10.63 4.40 -30.91
CA GLU A 30 -11.20 3.78 -29.71
C GLU A 30 -10.16 3.03 -28.85
N PHE A 31 -9.05 2.60 -29.45
CA PHE A 31 -7.96 1.90 -28.77
C PHE A 31 -6.82 2.83 -28.32
N ARG A 32 -6.66 4.02 -28.92
CA ARG A 32 -5.48 4.87 -28.69
C ARG A 32 -5.31 5.43 -27.28
N ASN A 33 -6.37 5.64 -26.48
CA ASN A 33 -6.22 6.40 -25.23
C ASN A 33 -6.63 5.69 -23.92
N VAL A 34 -7.56 4.72 -23.92
CA VAL A 34 -8.08 4.15 -22.66
C VAL A 34 -8.03 2.62 -22.62
N LYS A 35 -8.47 1.93 -23.68
CA LYS A 35 -8.51 0.45 -23.70
C LYS A 35 -7.12 -0.19 -23.76
N THR A 36 -6.19 0.37 -24.54
CA THR A 36 -4.80 -0.11 -24.62
C THR A 36 -4.06 0.11 -23.30
N SER A 37 -4.22 1.28 -22.67
CA SER A 37 -3.64 1.59 -21.36
C SER A 37 -4.16 0.69 -20.23
N LEU A 38 -5.44 0.31 -20.27
CA LEU A 38 -6.03 -0.61 -19.30
C LEU A 38 -5.52 -2.05 -19.50
N SER A 39 -5.43 -2.49 -20.76
CA SER A 39 -5.10 -3.87 -21.11
C SER A 39 -3.59 -4.15 -21.08
N SER A 40 -2.75 -3.12 -21.15
CA SER A 40 -1.29 -3.23 -21.00
C SER A 40 -0.83 -3.30 -19.55
N ARG A 41 -1.72 -3.07 -18.57
CA ARG A 41 -1.37 -3.09 -17.14
C ARG A 41 -0.77 -4.44 -16.73
N PRO A 42 0.37 -4.45 -16.01
CA PRO A 42 0.97 -5.68 -15.49
C PRO A 42 -0.03 -6.55 -14.72
N SER A 43 -0.78 -5.94 -13.79
CA SER A 43 -1.78 -6.63 -12.98
C SER A 43 -2.87 -7.31 -13.82
N TYR A 44 -3.29 -6.70 -14.93
CA TYR A 44 -4.31 -7.30 -15.79
C TYR A 44 -3.75 -8.49 -16.57
N GLY A 45 -2.56 -8.36 -17.15
CA GLY A 45 -1.93 -9.45 -17.89
C GLY A 45 -1.59 -10.64 -17.00
N ASP A 46 -1.04 -10.40 -15.81
CA ASP A 46 -0.60 -11.47 -14.89
C ASP A 46 -1.77 -12.22 -14.24
N ASP A 47 -2.89 -11.55 -13.99
CA ASP A 47 -4.09 -12.17 -13.40
C ASP A 47 -4.99 -12.83 -14.47
N ALA A 48 -4.99 -12.32 -15.71
CA ALA A 48 -5.88 -12.80 -16.77
C ALA A 48 -5.28 -13.93 -17.62
N ILE A 49 -3.96 -14.04 -17.73
CA ILE A 49 -3.28 -15.04 -18.56
C ILE A 49 -3.19 -16.36 -17.80
N GLY A 50 -3.91 -17.37 -18.30
CA GLY A 50 -3.86 -18.73 -17.79
C GLY A 50 -2.75 -19.55 -18.44
N TYR A 51 -3.08 -20.76 -18.88
CA TYR A 51 -2.11 -21.65 -19.53
C TYR A 51 -1.62 -21.09 -20.87
N VAL A 52 -0.30 -21.05 -21.02
CA VAL A 52 0.41 -20.65 -22.24
C VAL A 52 1.09 -21.88 -22.85
N GLN A 53 0.88 -22.10 -24.14
CA GLN A 53 1.49 -23.15 -24.93
C GLN A 53 2.37 -22.51 -26.00
N LEU A 54 3.57 -23.05 -26.19
CA LEU A 54 4.54 -22.53 -27.15
C LEU A 54 4.94 -23.64 -28.12
N LYS A 55 5.04 -23.29 -29.40
CA LYS A 55 5.49 -24.17 -30.49
C LYS A 55 6.47 -23.39 -31.36
N ARG A 56 7.67 -23.95 -31.58
CA ARG A 56 8.67 -23.40 -32.51
C ARG A 56 8.79 -24.31 -33.72
N GLU A 57 8.69 -23.73 -34.91
CA GLU A 57 8.89 -24.41 -36.19
C GLU A 57 9.83 -23.55 -37.03
N GLY A 58 11.12 -23.90 -37.05
CA GLY A 58 12.15 -23.08 -37.68
C GLY A 58 12.37 -21.76 -36.93
N ASN A 59 12.24 -20.64 -37.64
CA ASN A 59 12.30 -19.27 -37.13
C ASN A 59 10.95 -18.75 -36.59
N ILE A 60 9.86 -19.49 -36.82
CA ILE A 60 8.53 -19.06 -36.40
C ILE A 60 8.19 -19.63 -35.02
N CYS A 61 7.91 -18.73 -34.07
CA CYS A 61 7.46 -19.03 -32.73
C CYS A 61 5.96 -18.70 -32.58
N THR A 62 5.16 -19.73 -32.30
CA THR A 62 3.72 -19.61 -32.06
C THR A 62 3.42 -19.75 -30.56
N VAL A 63 2.83 -18.72 -29.97
CA VAL A 63 2.42 -18.65 -28.56
C VAL A 63 0.90 -18.63 -28.46
N LYS A 64 0.30 -19.68 -27.89
CA LYS A 64 -1.14 -19.79 -27.64
C LYS A 64 -1.45 -19.63 -26.16
N CYS A 65 -2.46 -18.84 -25.83
CA CYS A 65 -2.87 -18.58 -24.46
C CYS A 65 -4.38 -18.67 -24.29
N LYS A 66 -4.82 -19.13 -23.11
CA LYS A 66 -6.20 -18.98 -22.63
C LYS A 66 -6.30 -17.86 -21.60
N LEU A 67 -7.21 -16.91 -21.80
CA LEU A 67 -7.42 -15.75 -20.94
C LEU A 67 -8.76 -15.80 -20.19
N CYS A 68 -8.73 -15.41 -18.92
CA CYS A 68 -9.92 -15.25 -18.08
C CYS A 68 -10.63 -13.91 -18.37
N PRO A 69 -11.96 -13.90 -18.58
CA PRO A 69 -12.72 -12.66 -18.73
C PRO A 69 -12.79 -11.87 -17.42
N GLU A 70 -12.33 -10.62 -17.44
CA GLU A 70 -12.31 -9.71 -16.28
C GLU A 70 -13.64 -9.56 -15.54
N HIS A 71 -14.75 -9.51 -16.26
CA HIS A 71 -16.09 -9.28 -15.70
C HIS A 71 -16.90 -10.57 -15.50
N LYS A 72 -16.35 -11.73 -15.86
CA LYS A 72 -17.02 -13.04 -15.76
C LYS A 72 -15.99 -14.15 -15.50
N VAL A 73 -15.44 -14.18 -14.29
CA VAL A 73 -14.37 -15.12 -13.89
C VAL A 73 -14.74 -16.60 -13.96
N HIS A 74 -16.03 -16.94 -14.05
CA HIS A 74 -16.53 -18.30 -14.25
C HIS A 74 -16.94 -18.61 -15.70
N ALA A 75 -16.76 -17.68 -16.65
CA ALA A 75 -17.14 -17.87 -18.04
C ALA A 75 -16.03 -18.57 -18.85
N LYS A 76 -16.39 -19.01 -20.07
CA LYS A 76 -15.48 -19.65 -21.03
C LYS A 76 -14.23 -18.77 -21.24
N LEU A 77 -13.06 -19.41 -21.13
CA LEU A 77 -11.77 -18.76 -21.39
C LEU A 77 -11.63 -18.39 -22.87
N TYR A 78 -11.06 -17.22 -23.16
CA TYR A 78 -10.79 -16.77 -24.52
C TYR A 78 -9.43 -17.28 -25.01
N ALA A 79 -9.35 -17.84 -26.21
CA ALA A 79 -8.09 -18.24 -26.81
C ALA A 79 -7.49 -17.13 -27.70
N VAL A 80 -6.20 -16.85 -27.51
CA VAL A 80 -5.41 -15.92 -28.34
C VAL A 80 -4.13 -16.62 -28.80
N THR A 81 -3.75 -16.41 -30.05
CA THR A 81 -2.52 -16.94 -30.67
C THR A 81 -1.66 -15.79 -31.16
N LEU A 82 -0.41 -15.73 -30.72
CA LEU A 82 0.61 -14.78 -31.16
C LEU A 82 1.64 -15.52 -32.00
N ILE A 83 2.02 -14.96 -33.14
CA ILE A 83 3.03 -15.52 -34.05
C ILE A 83 4.15 -14.49 -34.20
N VAL A 84 5.37 -14.91 -33.89
CA VAL A 84 6.59 -14.09 -33.93
C VAL A 84 7.61 -14.78 -34.82
N ASP A 85 8.22 -14.02 -35.73
CA ASP A 85 9.43 -14.41 -36.45
C ASP A 85 10.63 -14.02 -35.58
N GLU A 86 11.34 -15.02 -35.05
CA GLU A 86 12.48 -14.82 -34.16
C GLU A 86 13.75 -14.36 -34.92
N ASP A 87 13.86 -14.60 -36.24
CA ASP A 87 15.04 -14.22 -37.03
C ASP A 87 14.91 -12.79 -37.57
N GLU A 88 13.72 -12.42 -38.07
CA GLU A 88 13.43 -11.06 -38.54
C GLU A 88 13.06 -10.10 -37.39
N GLU A 89 13.12 -10.59 -36.14
CA GLU A 89 12.68 -9.89 -34.93
C GLU A 89 11.35 -9.16 -35.15
N LYS A 90 10.32 -9.90 -35.59
CA LYS A 90 9.05 -9.30 -36.01
C LYS A 90 7.82 -10.04 -35.49
N VAL A 91 6.86 -9.29 -34.95
CA VAL A 91 5.52 -9.84 -34.65
C VAL A 91 4.75 -9.98 -35.96
N THR A 92 4.54 -11.20 -36.42
CA THR A 92 3.86 -11.48 -37.70
C THR A 92 2.37 -11.27 -37.58
N SER A 93 1.73 -11.82 -36.53
CA SER A 93 0.29 -11.64 -36.31
C SER A 93 -0.15 -12.00 -34.89
N ILE A 94 -1.33 -11.50 -34.52
CA ILE A 94 -2.05 -11.92 -33.32
C ILE A 94 -3.51 -12.24 -33.66
N GLN A 95 -3.94 -13.46 -33.39
CA GLN A 95 -5.26 -13.99 -33.72
C GLN A 95 -6.05 -14.27 -32.44
N TYR A 96 -7.34 -13.95 -32.45
CA TYR A 96 -8.27 -14.22 -31.36
C TYR A 96 -9.38 -15.14 -31.87
N HIS A 97 -9.66 -16.23 -31.15
CA HIS A 97 -10.51 -17.31 -31.67
C HIS A 97 -11.92 -17.33 -31.09
N ASP A 98 -12.14 -16.68 -29.94
CA ASP A 98 -13.39 -16.78 -29.17
C ASP A 98 -13.95 -15.42 -28.74
N CYS A 99 -13.42 -14.31 -29.25
CA CYS A 99 -13.82 -12.97 -28.82
C CYS A 99 -14.69 -12.25 -29.88
N VAL A 100 -15.87 -11.77 -29.47
CA VAL A 100 -16.87 -11.11 -30.33
C VAL A 100 -16.43 -9.71 -30.81
N ALA A 101 -15.39 -9.13 -30.21
CA ALA A 101 -14.80 -7.87 -30.65
C ALA A 101 -13.88 -8.12 -31.86
N ALA A 102 -14.48 -8.35 -33.03
CA ALA A 102 -13.78 -8.64 -34.28
C ALA A 102 -13.50 -7.41 -35.16
N GLN A 103 -14.06 -6.24 -34.83
CA GLN A 103 -13.78 -4.99 -35.54
C GLN A 103 -13.01 -4.05 -34.61
N GLY A 104 -11.73 -3.83 -34.90
CA GLY A 104 -10.90 -2.84 -34.22
C GLY A 104 -9.95 -3.40 -33.16
N GLY A 105 -9.53 -4.66 -33.27
CA GLY A 105 -8.56 -5.26 -32.34
C GLY A 105 -9.16 -5.69 -30.99
N CYS A 106 -8.66 -6.79 -30.42
CA CYS A 106 -9.18 -7.36 -29.18
C CYS A 106 -8.32 -6.96 -27.96
N LYS A 107 -8.95 -6.60 -26.83
CA LYS A 107 -8.23 -6.29 -25.58
C LYS A 107 -7.35 -7.43 -25.07
N HIS A 108 -7.78 -8.67 -25.31
CA HIS A 108 -7.04 -9.87 -24.91
C HIS A 108 -5.76 -10.07 -25.75
N ALA A 109 -5.75 -9.57 -26.99
CA ALA A 109 -4.57 -9.60 -27.85
C ALA A 109 -3.47 -8.69 -27.30
N ILE A 110 -3.82 -7.46 -26.90
CA ILE A 110 -2.89 -6.53 -26.25
C ILE A 110 -2.35 -7.10 -24.94
N ALA A 111 -3.20 -7.74 -24.14
CA ALA A 111 -2.80 -8.35 -22.87
C ALA A 111 -1.73 -9.43 -23.08
N LEU A 112 -1.93 -10.34 -24.05
CA LEU A 112 -0.93 -11.37 -24.38
C LEU A 112 0.38 -10.76 -24.91
N LEU A 113 0.27 -9.81 -25.84
CA LEU A 113 1.45 -9.17 -26.46
C LEU A 113 2.32 -8.45 -25.42
N MET A 114 1.69 -7.65 -24.56
CA MET A 114 2.38 -6.92 -23.49
C MET A 114 2.94 -7.86 -22.41
N TRP A 115 2.28 -8.99 -22.16
CA TRP A 115 2.77 -9.99 -21.21
C TRP A 115 3.99 -10.74 -21.73
N VAL A 116 4.00 -11.14 -23.01
CA VAL A 116 5.16 -11.80 -23.64
C VAL A 116 6.36 -10.86 -23.66
N HIS A 117 6.17 -9.59 -24.02
CA HIS A 117 7.23 -8.57 -23.93
C HIS A 117 7.88 -8.54 -22.54
N ARG A 118 7.08 -8.31 -21.48
CA ARG A 118 7.59 -8.26 -20.10
C ARG A 118 8.30 -9.56 -19.67
N ARG A 119 7.67 -10.72 -19.93
CA ARG A 119 8.22 -12.02 -19.53
C ARG A 119 9.45 -12.43 -20.33
N SER A 120 9.61 -11.91 -21.55
CA SER A 120 10.81 -12.14 -22.37
C SER A 120 12.01 -11.30 -21.93
N GLU A 121 11.77 -10.19 -21.21
CA GLU A 121 12.81 -9.34 -20.61
C GLU A 121 13.18 -9.76 -19.18
N GLU A 122 12.41 -10.65 -18.55
CA GLU A 122 12.77 -11.26 -17.27
C GLU A 122 13.97 -12.21 -17.46
N PRO A 123 15.08 -12.07 -16.70
CA PRO A 123 16.24 -12.94 -16.84
C PRO A 123 15.86 -14.40 -16.54
N SER A 124 16.36 -15.34 -17.35
CA SER A 124 16.01 -16.76 -17.22
C SER A 124 16.44 -17.30 -15.86
N CYS A 125 15.62 -18.18 -15.24
CA CYS A 125 15.96 -18.80 -13.95
C CYS A 125 17.25 -19.65 -13.98
N THR A 126 17.85 -19.85 -15.16
CA THR A 126 19.14 -20.49 -15.38
C THR A 126 20.35 -19.55 -15.33
N GLU A 127 20.15 -18.23 -15.31
CA GLU A 127 21.23 -17.26 -15.05
C GLU A 127 21.45 -17.00 -13.55
N VAL A 128 20.61 -17.56 -12.69
CA VAL A 128 20.88 -17.70 -11.26
C VAL A 128 21.23 -19.17 -11.01
N GLN A 129 22.52 -19.46 -10.88
CA GLN A 129 23.02 -20.82 -10.67
C GLN A 129 22.38 -21.44 -9.40
N CYS A 130 21.38 -22.31 -9.56
CA CYS A 130 20.74 -23.01 -8.45
C CYS A 130 21.39 -24.39 -8.27
N TYR A 131 22.24 -24.50 -7.25
CA TYR A 131 23.03 -25.69 -6.92
C TYR A 131 22.22 -26.90 -6.38
N TRP A 132 20.89 -26.89 -6.46
CA TRP A 132 20.00 -27.84 -5.77
C TRP A 132 18.99 -28.60 -6.66
N GLN A 133 19.30 -28.88 -7.93
CA GLN A 133 18.40 -29.71 -8.77
C GLN A 133 18.71 -31.22 -8.70
N LYS A 134 17.64 -32.01 -8.48
CA LYS A 134 17.69 -33.49 -8.47
C LYS A 134 17.76 -34.05 -9.90
N SER A 135 18.47 -35.17 -10.09
CA SER A 135 18.63 -35.86 -11.39
C SER A 135 17.28 -36.19 -12.05
N LYS A 136 17.16 -35.94 -13.37
CA LYS A 136 15.97 -36.21 -14.19
C LYS A 136 15.49 -37.67 -14.13
N LEU A 137 16.38 -38.63 -13.85
CA LEU A 137 16.02 -40.04 -13.71
C LEU A 137 15.22 -40.34 -12.44
N SER A 138 15.31 -39.50 -11.41
CA SER A 138 14.59 -39.71 -10.13
C SER A 138 13.10 -39.33 -10.16
N ARG A 139 12.60 -38.84 -11.31
CA ARG A 139 11.21 -38.35 -11.49
C ARG A 139 10.21 -39.42 -11.96
N VAL A 140 10.66 -40.62 -12.33
CA VAL A 140 9.75 -41.67 -12.77
C VAL A 140 9.16 -42.38 -11.54
N GLY A 141 7.85 -42.25 -11.32
CA GLY A 141 7.09 -43.07 -10.37
C GLY A 141 6.84 -42.51 -8.96
N THR A 142 7.16 -41.25 -8.66
CA THR A 142 6.89 -40.66 -7.32
C THR A 142 5.95 -39.46 -7.37
N THR A 143 4.89 -39.49 -6.55
CA THR A 143 3.84 -38.45 -6.42
C THR A 143 4.22 -37.29 -5.47
N LEU A 144 5.42 -37.30 -4.90
CA LEU A 144 5.92 -36.26 -4.01
C LEU A 144 6.34 -35.02 -4.80
N LYS A 145 5.51 -33.97 -4.75
CA LYS A 145 5.75 -32.69 -5.43
C LYS A 145 6.90 -31.87 -4.82
N PHE A 146 7.22 -32.09 -3.54
CA PHE A 146 8.26 -31.38 -2.80
C PHE A 146 8.96 -32.33 -1.83
N LEU A 147 10.28 -32.18 -1.66
CA LEU A 147 11.07 -32.84 -0.64
C LEU A 147 11.29 -31.84 0.50
N CYS A 148 10.86 -32.14 1.72
CA CYS A 148 11.21 -31.30 2.86
C CYS A 148 12.69 -31.55 3.22
N ALA A 149 13.37 -30.57 3.82
CA ALA A 149 14.78 -30.69 4.20
C ALA A 149 15.07 -31.92 5.11
N LYS A 150 14.09 -32.32 5.93
CA LYS A 150 14.11 -33.53 6.75
C LYS A 150 14.11 -34.84 5.96
N ASP A 151 13.65 -34.84 4.71
CA ASP A 151 13.52 -36.03 3.86
C ASP A 151 14.78 -36.25 2.99
N LEU A 152 15.70 -35.28 2.97
CA LEU A 152 16.98 -35.34 2.23
C LEU A 152 18.12 -35.97 3.05
N SER A 153 17.91 -36.18 4.35
CA SER A 153 18.90 -36.67 5.30
C SER A 153 18.23 -37.56 6.34
N LYS A 154 18.77 -38.76 6.60
CA LYS A 154 18.34 -39.60 7.74
C LYS A 154 18.74 -38.97 9.09
N GLY A 155 19.64 -37.98 9.08
CA GLY A 155 19.96 -37.19 10.24
C GLY A 155 18.92 -36.09 10.41
N SER A 156 18.30 -36.04 11.59
CA SER A 156 17.67 -34.82 12.09
C SER A 156 18.68 -33.68 11.94
N PRO A 157 18.46 -32.68 11.07
CA PRO A 157 19.37 -31.56 10.98
C PRO A 157 19.27 -30.85 12.33
N MET A 158 20.24 -31.08 13.19
CA MET A 158 20.57 -30.10 14.21
C MET A 158 21.12 -28.92 13.42
N LEU A 159 20.23 -28.01 13.01
CA LEU A 159 20.65 -26.62 12.91
C LEU A 159 21.33 -26.36 14.24
N PRO A 160 22.63 -26.03 14.25
CA PRO A 160 23.22 -25.61 15.50
C PRO A 160 22.32 -24.46 15.95
N SER A 161 21.79 -24.55 17.17
CA SER A 161 20.87 -23.56 17.73
C SER A 161 21.59 -22.23 18.01
N ASN A 162 22.68 -21.98 17.30
CA ASN A 162 23.56 -20.86 17.50
C ASN A 162 23.21 -19.79 16.46
N TYR A 163 22.95 -18.59 16.96
CA TYR A 163 22.59 -17.42 16.18
C TYR A 163 23.78 -16.85 15.41
N THR A 164 24.81 -17.64 15.13
CA THR A 164 26.15 -17.19 14.67
C THR A 164 26.13 -16.41 13.36
N VAL A 165 25.27 -16.75 12.40
CA VAL A 165 25.14 -15.98 11.15
C VAL A 165 24.49 -14.62 11.40
N LEU A 166 23.44 -14.60 12.24
CA LEU A 166 22.76 -13.36 12.63
C LEU A 166 23.73 -12.49 13.45
N GLU A 167 24.39 -13.04 14.45
CA GLU A 167 25.39 -12.35 15.29
C GLU A 167 26.49 -11.71 14.44
N LYS A 168 27.11 -12.46 13.51
CA LYS A 168 28.12 -11.92 12.60
C LYS A 168 27.58 -10.83 11.68
N PHE A 169 26.35 -10.97 11.20
CA PHE A 169 25.70 -9.93 10.39
C PHE A 169 25.46 -8.66 11.21
N LEU A 170 25.00 -8.80 12.46
CA LEU A 170 24.79 -7.68 13.37
C LEU A 170 26.10 -6.97 13.73
N GLU A 171 27.17 -7.73 14.01
CA GLU A 171 28.51 -7.20 14.28
C GLU A 171 29.07 -6.43 13.08
N GLU A 172 29.05 -7.02 11.88
CA GLU A 172 29.52 -6.35 10.66
C GLU A 172 28.65 -5.16 10.29
N GLY A 173 27.34 -5.23 10.53
CA GLY A 173 26.42 -4.11 10.32
C GLY A 173 26.73 -2.91 11.21
N LYS A 174 27.02 -3.16 12.50
CA LYS A 174 27.45 -2.12 13.45
C LYS A 174 28.81 -1.54 13.08
N LYS A 175 29.78 -2.39 12.76
CA LYS A 175 31.13 -1.99 12.34
C LYS A 175 31.11 -1.07 11.11
N ARG A 176 30.17 -1.31 10.18
CA ARG A 176 29.99 -0.51 8.98
C ARG A 176 29.04 0.69 9.16
N ASN A 177 28.53 0.90 10.38
CA ASN A 177 27.58 1.95 10.73
C ASN A 177 26.37 2.00 9.78
N LEU A 178 25.79 0.82 9.48
CA LEU A 178 24.64 0.71 8.57
C LEU A 178 23.38 1.31 9.22
N GLY A 179 23.08 2.57 8.91
CA GLY A 179 21.89 3.25 9.43
C GLY A 179 20.57 2.81 8.78
N ASN A 180 20.59 2.30 7.55
CA ASN A 180 19.38 2.00 6.77
C ASN A 180 19.22 0.50 6.46
N CYS A 181 19.13 -0.33 7.50
CA CYS A 181 18.88 -1.76 7.37
C CYS A 181 17.70 -2.17 8.26
N GLU A 182 16.64 -2.73 7.65
CA GLU A 182 15.44 -3.14 8.38
C GLU A 182 15.74 -4.15 9.49
N LEU A 183 16.66 -5.10 9.26
CA LEU A 183 17.06 -6.09 10.28
C LEU A 183 17.78 -5.46 11.48
N LEU A 184 18.53 -4.38 11.27
CA LEU A 184 19.26 -3.69 12.34
C LEU A 184 18.31 -2.84 13.19
N LYS A 185 17.26 -2.24 12.59
CA LYS A 185 16.26 -1.44 13.32
C LYS A 185 15.61 -2.20 14.48
N TYR A 186 15.54 -3.53 14.40
CA TYR A 186 14.93 -4.39 15.41
C TYR A 186 15.92 -4.89 16.47
N GLN A 187 17.17 -4.42 16.48
CA GLN A 187 18.16 -4.77 17.51
C GLN A 187 18.14 -3.82 18.70
N HIS A 188 18.48 -4.36 19.87
CA HIS A 188 18.41 -3.64 21.16
C HIS A 188 19.39 -2.48 21.30
N ASP A 189 20.48 -2.50 20.55
CA ASP A 189 21.54 -1.50 20.56
C ASP A 189 21.62 -0.72 19.24
N TYR A 190 20.57 -0.76 18.44
CA TYR A 190 20.45 0.12 17.28
C TYR A 190 20.29 1.56 17.75
N ASN A 191 21.35 2.35 17.57
CA ASN A 191 21.30 3.81 17.68
C ASN A 191 20.59 4.39 16.46
N GLY A 192 19.27 4.27 16.46
CA GLY A 192 18.41 4.92 15.49
C GLY A 192 18.27 6.41 15.76
N ASP A 193 17.67 7.11 14.80
CA ASP A 193 17.17 8.47 14.95
C ASP A 193 16.29 8.57 16.22
N GLU A 194 16.56 9.57 17.06
CA GLU A 194 15.90 9.81 18.36
C GLU A 194 14.38 9.80 18.22
N LEU A 195 13.86 10.27 17.08
CA LEU A 195 12.43 10.30 16.79
C LEU A 195 11.83 8.91 16.58
N PHE A 196 12.59 7.96 16.03
CA PHE A 196 12.13 6.57 15.86
C PHE A 196 12.19 5.79 17.18
N SER A 197 13.05 6.20 18.11
CA SER A 197 13.18 5.57 19.43
C SER A 197 11.88 5.64 20.26
N VAL A 198 11.00 6.58 19.94
CA VAL A 198 9.69 6.72 20.59
C VAL A 198 8.57 5.98 19.87
N SER A 199 8.83 5.21 18.81
CA SER A 199 7.83 4.32 18.22
C SER A 199 7.35 3.30 19.26
N MET A 200 6.08 2.88 19.19
CA MET A 200 5.56 1.88 20.14
C MET A 200 6.35 0.58 20.09
N HIS A 201 6.86 0.19 18.91
CA HIS A 201 7.71 -0.98 18.77
C HIS A 201 8.98 -0.86 19.62
N GLN A 202 9.72 0.25 19.48
CA GLN A 202 10.96 0.49 20.23
C GLN A 202 10.69 0.61 21.73
N LEU A 203 9.61 1.27 22.14
CA LEU A 203 9.26 1.41 23.55
C LEU A 203 8.93 0.05 24.19
N VAL A 204 8.11 -0.77 23.53
CA VAL A 204 7.79 -2.13 24.02
C VAL A 204 9.04 -2.98 24.09
N PHE A 205 9.89 -2.92 23.06
CA PHE A 205 11.13 -3.67 23.00
C PHE A 205 12.18 -3.21 24.02
N LYS A 206 12.23 -1.91 24.35
CA LYS A 206 13.12 -1.32 25.35
C LYS A 206 12.74 -1.74 26.77
N TYR A 207 11.46 -1.67 27.11
CA TYR A 207 11.00 -1.91 28.48
C TYR A 207 10.67 -3.37 28.78
N LYS A 208 10.36 -4.19 27.76
CA LYS A 208 10.10 -5.64 27.82
C LYS A 208 9.23 -6.06 29.01
N THR A 209 8.15 -5.33 29.24
CA THR A 209 7.24 -5.59 30.35
C THR A 209 5.88 -5.98 29.82
N GLU A 210 5.30 -7.00 30.44
CA GLU A 210 3.93 -7.44 30.19
C GLU A 210 2.90 -6.67 31.05
N CYS A 211 3.38 -5.90 32.03
CA CYS A 211 2.55 -5.10 32.92
C CYS A 211 2.39 -3.67 32.37
N CYS A 212 1.15 -3.30 32.04
CA CYS A 212 0.81 -1.97 31.51
C CYS A 212 1.21 -0.84 32.47
N ASP A 213 0.94 -0.97 33.77
CA ASP A 213 1.24 0.09 34.73
C ASP A 213 2.75 0.34 34.86
N LEU A 214 3.55 -0.73 34.85
CA LEU A 214 5.01 -0.63 34.85
C LEU A 214 5.55 -0.06 33.54
N PHE A 215 4.89 -0.33 32.40
CA PHE A 215 5.22 0.29 31.13
C PHE A 215 4.98 1.80 31.18
N LEU A 216 3.80 2.20 31.66
CA LEU A 216 3.42 3.61 31.78
C LEU A 216 4.31 4.37 32.76
N SER A 217 4.72 3.76 33.87
CA SER A 217 5.61 4.40 34.85
C SER A 217 7.04 4.63 34.33
N LYS A 218 7.49 3.82 33.37
CA LYS A 218 8.82 3.92 32.75
C LYS A 218 8.84 4.83 31.53
N PHE A 219 7.68 5.04 30.90
CA PHE A 219 7.55 5.93 29.77
C PHE A 219 7.68 7.38 30.21
N ASN A 220 8.63 8.10 29.62
CA ASN A 220 8.79 9.53 29.83
C ASN A 220 9.10 10.19 28.48
N LEU A 221 8.20 11.06 28.05
CA LEU A 221 8.35 11.85 26.83
C LEU A 221 8.43 13.33 27.20
N THR A 222 9.45 14.02 26.70
CA THR A 222 9.61 15.46 26.96
C THR A 222 8.69 16.26 26.03
N VAL A 223 8.26 17.44 26.49
CA VAL A 223 7.45 18.37 25.69
C VAL A 223 8.22 18.81 24.44
N ASP A 224 9.53 19.01 24.56
CA ASP A 224 10.39 19.37 23.43
C ASP A 224 10.40 18.29 22.35
N LEU A 225 10.51 17.02 22.73
CA LEU A 225 10.48 15.92 21.78
C LEU A 225 9.11 15.77 21.11
N ILE A 226 8.01 16.01 21.83
CA ILE A 226 6.66 16.07 21.25
C ILE A 226 6.57 17.18 20.19
N ASN A 227 7.13 18.36 20.48
CA ASN A 227 7.13 19.48 19.56
C ASN A 227 7.99 19.21 18.32
N ILE A 228 9.13 18.54 18.47
CA ILE A 228 9.96 18.11 17.33
C ILE A 228 9.21 17.09 16.49
N ILE A 229 8.59 16.07 17.10
CA ILE A 229 7.77 15.07 16.39
C ILE A 229 6.66 15.76 15.60
N GLU A 230 5.94 16.70 16.21
CA GLU A 230 4.91 17.47 15.52
C GLU A 230 5.49 18.18 14.29
N ALA A 231 6.60 18.90 14.44
CA ALA A 231 7.23 19.65 13.36
C ALA A 231 7.71 18.74 12.23
N GLU A 232 8.40 17.65 12.57
CA GLU A 232 8.95 16.69 11.62
C GLU A 232 7.90 15.81 10.95
N THR A 233 6.64 15.85 11.41
CA THR A 233 5.54 15.04 10.84
C THR A 233 4.42 15.87 10.21
N ARG A 234 4.63 17.17 9.97
CA ARG A 234 3.65 18.08 9.34
C ARG A 234 3.24 17.71 7.91
N ASP A 235 4.06 16.92 7.21
CA ASP A 235 3.74 16.39 5.88
C ASP A 235 2.82 15.15 5.91
N GLN A 236 2.46 14.69 7.11
CA GLN A 236 1.45 13.66 7.40
C GLN A 236 1.53 12.43 6.48
N PHE A 237 0.59 12.25 5.55
CA PHE A 237 0.48 11.06 4.69
C PHE A 237 1.68 10.88 3.74
N LYS A 238 2.54 11.89 3.57
CA LYS A 238 3.77 11.79 2.78
C LYS A 238 4.99 11.44 3.63
N ASN A 239 4.82 11.28 4.94
CA ASN A 239 5.90 11.16 5.90
C ASN A 239 5.93 9.77 6.55
N ASN A 240 7.04 9.06 6.40
CA ASN A 240 7.20 7.71 6.95
C ASN A 240 7.26 7.69 8.48
N LEU A 241 7.89 8.69 9.10
CA LEU A 241 7.92 8.83 10.56
C LEU A 241 6.50 9.01 11.11
N TRP A 242 5.63 9.74 10.42
CA TRP A 242 4.22 9.87 10.80
C TRP A 242 3.50 8.52 10.82
N TYR A 243 3.76 7.63 9.87
CA TYR A 243 3.21 6.27 9.87
C TYR A 243 3.78 5.41 11.01
N GLU A 244 5.11 5.42 11.18
CA GLU A 244 5.80 4.65 12.21
C GLU A 244 5.34 5.05 13.61
N LEU A 245 5.21 6.35 13.88
CA LEU A 245 4.76 6.83 15.17
C LEU A 245 3.27 6.59 15.43
N ARG A 246 2.46 6.31 14.40
CA ARG A 246 1.06 5.89 14.57
C ARG A 246 0.91 4.40 14.80
N TYR A 247 1.90 3.59 14.42
CA TYR A 247 1.89 2.16 14.65
C TYR A 247 1.78 1.84 16.15
N GLY A 248 0.85 0.96 16.50
CA GLY A 248 0.59 0.57 17.88
C GLY A 248 -0.10 1.65 18.72
N ARG A 249 -0.52 2.78 18.14
CA ARG A 249 -1.23 3.86 18.83
C ARG A 249 -2.69 3.96 18.39
N VAL A 250 -3.57 4.16 19.35
CA VAL A 250 -4.95 4.59 19.10
C VAL A 250 -4.91 6.03 18.60
N THR A 251 -5.43 6.22 17.39
CA THR A 251 -5.53 7.56 16.78
C THR A 251 -6.93 8.13 16.91
N ALA A 252 -7.06 9.45 16.93
CA ALA A 252 -8.35 10.15 17.06
C ALA A 252 -9.45 9.59 16.13
N SER A 253 -9.10 9.28 14.87
CA SER A 253 -10.04 8.73 13.87
C SER A 253 -10.63 7.35 14.21
N LYS A 254 -10.07 6.67 15.23
CA LYS A 254 -10.46 5.35 15.74
C LYS A 254 -10.91 5.37 17.21
N ALA A 255 -10.87 6.53 17.87
CA ALA A 255 -11.20 6.67 19.28
C ALA A 255 -12.61 6.16 19.61
N TYR A 256 -13.58 6.47 18.75
CA TYR A 256 -14.96 6.02 18.91
C TYR A 256 -15.12 4.50 18.82
N GLU A 257 -14.44 3.87 17.87
CA GLU A 257 -14.46 2.41 17.76
C GLU A 257 -13.78 1.74 18.97
N VAL A 258 -12.68 2.30 19.45
CA VAL A 258 -11.96 1.79 20.62
C VAL A 258 -12.79 1.90 21.89
N SER A 259 -13.46 3.03 22.14
CA SER A 259 -14.28 3.22 23.37
C SER A 259 -15.49 2.29 23.46
N ARG A 260 -15.87 1.65 22.34
CA ARG A 260 -16.99 0.70 22.29
C ARG A 260 -16.54 -0.74 22.04
N CYS A 261 -15.24 -0.97 21.90
CA CYS A 261 -14.71 -2.28 21.58
C CYS A 261 -14.77 -3.17 22.84
N GLN A 262 -15.50 -4.28 22.75
CA GLN A 262 -15.59 -5.27 23.83
C GLN A 262 -14.77 -6.54 23.53
N THR A 263 -14.12 -6.59 22.37
CA THR A 263 -13.37 -7.75 21.90
C THR A 263 -11.86 -7.51 22.02
N ASN A 264 -11.12 -8.51 22.49
CA ASN A 264 -9.67 -8.44 22.67
C ASN A 264 -8.87 -8.58 21.35
N GLY A 265 -9.52 -8.55 20.20
CA GLY A 265 -8.89 -8.79 18.90
C GLY A 265 -9.74 -8.32 17.71
N GLY A 266 -9.35 -8.76 16.51
CA GLY A 266 -10.06 -8.48 15.26
C GLY A 266 -9.58 -7.22 14.53
N THR A 267 -10.38 -6.78 13.57
CA THR A 267 -9.99 -5.76 12.58
C THR A 267 -9.52 -4.44 13.19
N LEU A 268 -10.11 -4.01 14.31
CA LEU A 268 -9.72 -2.76 14.97
C LEU A 268 -8.28 -2.83 15.52
N ILE A 269 -7.96 -3.93 16.22
CA ILE A 269 -6.61 -4.17 16.73
C ILE A 269 -5.62 -4.30 15.57
N SER A 270 -5.98 -5.06 14.52
CA SER A 270 -5.14 -5.15 13.31
C SER A 270 -4.85 -3.78 12.69
N ILE A 271 -5.83 -2.88 12.63
CA ILE A 271 -5.63 -1.51 12.11
C ILE A 271 -4.71 -0.69 13.02
N ILE A 272 -4.87 -0.78 14.35
CA ILE A 272 -3.98 -0.10 15.31
C ILE A 272 -2.54 -0.61 15.17
N MET A 273 -2.38 -1.91 14.93
CA MET A 273 -1.09 -2.58 14.69
C MET A 273 -0.62 -2.46 13.23
N GLY A 274 -1.01 -1.41 12.51
CA GLY A 274 -0.47 -1.10 11.18
C GLY A 274 -1.11 -1.84 9.99
N GLY A 275 -2.23 -2.51 10.20
CA GLY A 275 -3.00 -3.16 9.14
C GLY A 275 -3.39 -2.16 8.04
N LYS A 276 -3.06 -2.50 6.79
CA LYS A 276 -3.34 -1.63 5.63
C LYS A 276 -4.81 -1.68 5.25
N ILE A 277 -5.43 -0.51 5.17
CA ILE A 277 -6.76 -0.34 4.59
C ILE A 277 -6.57 0.16 3.15
N PRO A 278 -7.24 -0.44 2.15
CA PRO A 278 -7.21 0.06 0.78
C PRO A 278 -7.66 1.52 0.71
N ASP A 279 -6.97 2.28 -0.13
CA ASP A 279 -7.23 3.70 -0.34
C ASP A 279 -8.62 3.89 -0.99
N THR A 280 -9.57 4.42 -0.23
CA THR A 280 -10.93 4.65 -0.72
C THR A 280 -11.03 5.93 -1.57
N PRO A 281 -12.00 6.06 -2.48
CA PRO A 281 -12.24 7.31 -3.20
C PRO A 281 -12.45 8.52 -2.28
N ALA A 282 -13.07 8.31 -1.11
CA ALA A 282 -13.30 9.36 -0.12
C ALA A 282 -11.98 9.85 0.49
N MET A 283 -11.06 8.94 0.80
CA MET A 283 -9.73 9.27 1.32
C MET A 283 -8.91 10.06 0.28
N LYS A 284 -8.93 9.63 -0.99
CA LYS A 284 -8.23 10.33 -2.07
C LYS A 284 -8.77 11.75 -2.26
N ARG A 285 -10.11 11.91 -2.24
CA ARG A 285 -10.76 13.22 -2.31
C ARG A 285 -10.37 14.12 -1.14
N GLY A 286 -10.36 13.59 0.08
CA GLY A 286 -9.90 14.29 1.27
C GLY A 286 -8.54 14.92 1.05
N ARG A 287 -7.54 14.09 0.75
CA ARG A 287 -6.15 14.55 0.52
C ARG A 287 -6.00 15.60 -0.58
N TYR A 288 -6.82 15.52 -1.64
CA TYR A 288 -6.78 16.49 -2.74
C TYR A 288 -7.39 17.85 -2.36
N LEU A 289 -8.49 17.85 -1.59
CA LEU A 289 -9.25 19.06 -1.29
C LEU A 289 -8.85 19.74 0.02
N GLU A 290 -8.25 19.02 0.96
CA GLU A 290 -7.98 19.49 2.33
C GLU A 290 -7.26 20.84 2.37
N ASN A 291 -6.18 21.00 1.60
CA ASN A 291 -5.44 22.26 1.52
C ASN A 291 -6.32 23.42 1.03
N VAL A 292 -7.10 23.19 -0.03
CA VAL A 292 -7.99 24.21 -0.62
C VAL A 292 -9.13 24.57 0.35
N VAL A 293 -9.69 23.58 1.04
CA VAL A 293 -10.73 23.80 2.06
C VAL A 293 -10.16 24.61 3.21
N ARG A 294 -8.97 24.26 3.69
CA ARG A 294 -8.30 24.96 4.79
C ARG A 294 -8.03 26.42 4.48
N GLU A 295 -7.58 26.74 3.26
CA GLU A 295 -7.41 28.14 2.82
C GLU A 295 -8.73 28.92 2.82
N ILE A 296 -9.82 28.31 2.35
CA ILE A 296 -11.14 28.95 2.34
C ILE A 296 -11.65 29.16 3.77
N VAL A 297 -11.50 28.16 4.64
CA VAL A 297 -11.87 28.27 6.06
C VAL A 297 -11.02 29.35 6.74
N SER A 298 -9.72 29.41 6.47
CA SER A 298 -8.81 30.42 6.99
C SER A 298 -9.26 31.83 6.62
N LYS A 299 -9.65 32.06 5.36
CA LYS A 299 -10.22 33.33 4.89
C LYS A 299 -11.56 33.65 5.55
N LYS A 300 -12.48 32.68 5.62
CA LYS A 300 -13.82 32.87 6.24
C LYS A 300 -13.74 33.21 7.72
N LEU A 301 -12.81 32.60 8.45
CA LEU A 301 -12.62 32.84 9.88
C LEU A 301 -11.73 34.05 10.18
N GLY A 302 -11.04 34.62 9.18
CA GLY A 302 -10.02 35.65 9.40
C GLY A 302 -8.86 35.17 10.29
N LYS A 303 -8.59 33.86 10.30
CA LYS A 303 -7.58 33.22 11.16
C LYS A 303 -6.55 32.52 10.29
N ASN A 304 -5.26 32.64 10.62
CA ASN A 304 -4.19 31.88 9.96
C ASN A 304 -4.22 30.42 10.44
N ILE A 305 -4.58 29.49 9.55
CA ILE A 305 -4.64 28.06 9.85
C ILE A 305 -3.40 27.37 9.27
N LYS A 306 -2.51 26.95 10.16
CA LYS A 306 -1.26 26.28 9.81
C LYS A 306 -1.45 24.76 9.73
N ASN A 307 -0.60 24.10 8.95
CA ASN A 307 -0.43 22.65 9.03
C ASN A 307 0.04 22.25 10.42
N CYS A 308 -0.29 21.03 10.82
CA CYS A 308 0.31 20.40 11.99
C CYS A 308 0.58 18.91 11.74
N GLY A 309 1.52 18.37 12.51
CA GLY A 309 1.91 16.97 12.46
C GLY A 309 1.15 16.12 13.46
N LEU A 310 1.88 15.17 14.05
CA LEU A 310 1.40 14.22 15.04
C LEU A 310 1.70 14.73 16.45
N PHE A 311 0.68 14.75 17.30
CA PHE A 311 0.80 14.95 18.73
C PHE A 311 0.69 13.60 19.43
N ILE A 312 1.69 13.24 20.23
CA ILE A 312 1.70 12.04 21.06
C ILE A 312 1.40 12.46 22.49
N SER A 313 0.56 11.70 23.20
CA SER A 313 0.28 12.03 24.60
C SER A 313 1.51 11.77 25.47
N GLN A 314 1.86 12.78 26.26
CA GLN A 314 2.95 12.71 27.23
C GLN A 314 2.69 11.67 28.34
N LYS A 315 1.43 11.54 28.77
CA LYS A 315 1.02 10.62 29.85
C LYS A 315 0.66 9.23 29.33
N TYR A 316 0.15 9.18 28.11
CA TYR A 316 -0.55 8.04 27.57
C TYR A 316 0.07 7.64 26.21
N PRO A 317 1.22 6.93 26.19
CA PRO A 317 2.01 6.67 24.99
C PRO A 317 1.24 6.00 23.86
N MET A 318 0.20 5.21 24.15
CA MET A 318 -0.64 4.58 23.14
C MET A 318 -1.65 5.54 22.48
N LEU A 319 -1.70 6.82 22.84
CA LEU A 319 -2.58 7.82 22.23
C LEU A 319 -1.80 8.79 21.34
N ALA A 320 -2.30 9.01 20.12
CA ALA A 320 -1.77 10.05 19.24
C ALA A 320 -2.88 10.70 18.41
N VAL A 321 -2.71 11.97 18.05
CA VAL A 321 -3.65 12.71 17.21
C VAL A 321 -2.92 13.53 16.15
N SER A 322 -3.58 13.78 15.03
CA SER A 322 -3.07 14.65 13.98
C SER A 322 -4.26 15.44 13.45
N PRO A 323 -4.51 16.66 13.95
CA PRO A 323 -5.53 17.55 13.40
C PRO A 323 -5.19 17.95 11.96
N ASP A 324 -6.18 18.46 11.22
CA ASP A 324 -5.98 18.93 9.84
C ASP A 324 -5.43 20.37 9.80
N GLY A 325 -5.46 21.07 10.93
CA GLY A 325 -4.76 22.34 11.11
C GLY A 325 -4.85 22.91 12.51
N LEU A 326 -4.05 23.94 12.75
CA LEU A 326 -4.02 24.69 14.00
C LEU A 326 -4.13 26.19 13.73
N CYS A 327 -4.85 26.87 14.61
CA CYS A 327 -4.83 28.32 14.72
C CYS A 327 -4.66 28.71 16.21
N GLN A 328 -4.50 30.01 16.49
CA GLN A 328 -4.09 30.53 17.81
C GLN A 328 -4.71 29.83 19.02
N ASP A 329 -6.03 29.65 19.02
CA ASP A 329 -6.80 29.11 20.16
C ASP A 329 -7.59 27.85 19.81
N SER A 330 -7.37 27.24 18.63
CA SER A 330 -8.23 26.14 18.18
C SER A 330 -7.56 25.18 17.21
N ILE A 331 -7.97 23.92 17.30
CA ILE A 331 -7.73 22.93 16.24
C ILE A 331 -8.72 23.12 15.09
N VAL A 332 -8.40 22.58 13.93
CA VAL A 332 -9.27 22.51 12.75
C VAL A 332 -9.33 21.06 12.28
N GLU A 333 -10.54 20.57 12.05
CA GLU A 333 -10.80 19.23 11.51
C GLU A 333 -11.68 19.38 10.27
N ILE A 334 -11.23 18.85 9.15
CA ILE A 334 -11.78 19.04 7.82
C ILE A 334 -12.29 17.69 7.27
N LYS A 335 -13.56 17.67 6.86
CA LYS A 335 -14.16 16.53 6.15
C LYS A 335 -14.56 16.93 4.73
N CYS A 336 -14.18 16.11 3.75
CA CYS A 336 -14.48 16.33 2.33
C CYS A 336 -15.38 15.20 1.78
N PRO A 337 -16.69 15.19 2.07
CA PRO A 337 -17.61 14.16 1.60
C PRO A 337 -17.68 14.10 0.07
N LEU A 338 -17.92 12.90 -0.46
CA LEU A 338 -18.16 12.65 -1.89
C LEU A 338 -19.60 12.94 -2.32
N SER A 339 -20.55 12.82 -1.40
CA SER A 339 -21.99 12.89 -1.68
C SER A 339 -22.76 13.36 -0.45
N ASN A 340 -24.02 13.77 -0.64
CA ASN A 340 -24.91 14.09 0.49
C ASN A 340 -25.07 12.91 1.47
N LYS A 341 -25.05 11.68 0.98
CA LYS A 341 -25.09 10.49 1.85
C LYS A 341 -23.87 10.44 2.79
N THR A 342 -22.69 10.76 2.28
CA THR A 342 -21.46 10.82 3.07
C THR A 342 -21.44 12.05 3.99
N TYR A 343 -22.01 13.17 3.55
CA TYR A 343 -22.15 14.38 4.35
C TYR A 343 -22.89 14.12 5.67
N VAL A 344 -24.02 13.42 5.60
CA VAL A 344 -24.86 13.08 6.77
C VAL A 344 -24.15 12.11 7.74
N ASN A 345 -23.07 11.45 7.32
CA ASN A 345 -22.24 10.65 8.22
C ASN A 345 -21.32 11.51 9.11
N TYR A 346 -21.04 12.75 8.69
CA TYR A 346 -20.23 13.70 9.45
C TYR A 346 -21.09 14.64 10.29
N ILE A 347 -22.17 15.18 9.73
CA ILE A 347 -23.11 16.07 10.41
C ILE A 347 -24.49 15.43 10.45
N LYS A 348 -25.08 15.33 11.65
CA LYS A 348 -26.47 14.92 11.88
C LYS A 348 -27.17 15.98 12.70
N ASN A 349 -28.27 16.53 12.19
CA ASN A 349 -29.07 17.56 12.86
C ASN A 349 -28.23 18.77 13.32
N GLY A 350 -27.34 19.26 12.45
CA GLY A 350 -26.45 20.40 12.74
C GLY A 350 -25.35 20.12 13.77
N LYS A 351 -25.15 18.86 14.17
CA LYS A 351 -24.10 18.45 15.11
C LYS A 351 -23.17 17.40 14.49
N PRO A 352 -21.89 17.34 14.90
CA PRO A 352 -21.01 16.26 14.50
C PRO A 352 -21.57 14.88 14.89
N SER A 353 -21.31 13.87 14.06
CA SER A 353 -21.61 12.48 14.42
C SER A 353 -20.82 12.07 15.66
N LYS A 354 -21.29 11.06 16.41
CA LYS A 354 -20.60 10.55 17.60
C LYS A 354 -19.14 10.19 17.34
N LYS A 355 -18.85 9.67 16.14
CA LYS A 355 -17.49 9.34 15.70
C LYS A 355 -16.61 10.58 15.52
N CYS A 356 -17.13 11.60 14.82
CA CYS A 356 -16.42 12.87 14.67
C CYS A 356 -16.26 13.58 16.01
N PHE A 357 -17.26 13.54 16.88
CA PHE A 357 -17.23 14.12 18.21
C PHE A 357 -16.10 13.52 19.06
N ALA A 358 -15.97 12.19 19.10
CA ALA A 358 -14.86 11.50 19.76
C ALA A 358 -13.49 11.90 19.19
N GLN A 359 -13.38 11.95 17.85
CA GLN A 359 -12.15 12.35 17.16
C GLN A 359 -11.71 13.76 17.57
N ILE A 360 -12.64 14.72 17.54
CA ILE A 360 -12.39 16.14 17.82
C ILE A 360 -11.99 16.34 19.29
N HIS A 361 -12.67 15.68 20.24
CA HIS A 361 -12.35 15.79 21.66
C HIS A 361 -10.98 15.20 21.99
N MET A 362 -10.64 14.05 21.41
CA MET A 362 -9.31 13.47 21.57
C MET A 362 -8.22 14.38 20.99
N GLN A 363 -8.48 15.02 19.84
CA GLN A 363 -7.56 15.99 19.25
C GLN A 363 -7.35 17.21 20.17
N MET A 364 -8.42 17.81 20.67
CA MET A 364 -8.38 18.93 21.60
C MET A 364 -7.61 18.59 22.89
N TYR A 365 -7.87 17.41 23.46
CA TYR A 365 -7.19 16.93 24.67
C TYR A 365 -5.67 16.81 24.46
N LEU A 366 -5.22 16.13 23.39
CA LEU A 366 -3.80 15.90 23.16
C LEU A 366 -3.06 17.15 22.67
N SER A 367 -3.73 18.07 21.97
CA SER A 367 -3.13 19.33 21.55
C SER A 367 -3.14 20.41 22.64
N GLY A 368 -3.82 20.16 23.78
CA GLY A 368 -3.99 21.13 24.86
C GLY A 368 -4.88 22.33 24.50
N LEU A 369 -5.69 22.23 23.43
CA LEU A 369 -6.55 23.30 22.95
C LEU A 369 -8.00 23.02 23.33
N LYS A 370 -8.77 24.08 23.64
CA LYS A 370 -10.14 23.92 24.17
C LYS A 370 -11.24 24.15 23.14
N LYS A 371 -10.88 24.35 21.87
CA LYS A 371 -11.82 24.68 20.80
C LYS A 371 -11.42 24.01 19.49
N CYS A 372 -12.41 23.62 18.71
CA CYS A 372 -12.28 23.07 17.38
C CYS A 372 -13.20 23.80 16.40
N TYR A 373 -12.68 24.13 15.22
CA TYR A 373 -13.50 24.43 14.04
C TYR A 373 -13.67 23.15 13.23
N PHE A 374 -14.84 22.50 13.39
CA PHE A 374 -15.20 21.35 12.58
C PHE A 374 -15.78 21.81 11.25
N CYS A 375 -15.06 21.51 10.18
CA CYS A 375 -15.32 22.02 8.84
C CYS A 375 -15.75 20.88 7.93
N VAL A 376 -16.91 20.97 7.31
CA VAL A 376 -17.39 19.96 6.35
C VAL A 376 -17.61 20.64 5.01
N ALA A 377 -16.81 20.26 4.02
CA ALA A 377 -16.93 20.78 2.66
C ALA A 377 -18.21 20.25 2.01
N ASP A 378 -18.85 21.08 1.20
CA ASP A 378 -20.00 20.68 0.40
C ASP A 378 -19.60 19.55 -0.59
N PRO A 379 -20.45 18.56 -0.87
CA PRO A 379 -20.14 17.54 -1.88
C PRO A 379 -19.82 18.13 -3.26
N ASN A 380 -20.39 19.29 -3.61
CA ASN A 380 -20.11 20.08 -4.80
C ASN A 380 -19.08 21.21 -4.57
N PHE A 381 -18.23 21.09 -3.55
CA PHE A 381 -17.20 22.08 -3.18
C PHE A 381 -16.34 22.56 -4.36
N SER A 382 -16.06 21.69 -5.34
CA SER A 382 -15.30 22.07 -6.53
C SER A 382 -15.92 23.25 -7.28
N ILE A 383 -17.25 23.39 -7.22
CA ILE A 383 -18.03 24.42 -7.91
C ILE A 383 -18.33 25.57 -6.96
N ASN A 384 -18.95 25.29 -5.82
CA ASN A 384 -19.53 26.32 -4.95
C ASN A 384 -18.57 26.86 -3.86
N LYS A 385 -17.47 26.15 -3.58
CA LYS A 385 -16.51 26.49 -2.50
C LYS A 385 -17.16 26.62 -1.11
N ASN A 386 -18.32 25.99 -0.91
CA ASN A 386 -19.06 26.05 0.34
C ASN A 386 -18.52 25.07 1.38
N VAL A 387 -18.47 25.52 2.63
CA VAL A 387 -17.97 24.75 3.78
C VAL A 387 -18.85 25.12 4.96
N GLU A 388 -19.47 24.14 5.60
CA GLU A 388 -20.15 24.31 6.88
C GLU A 388 -19.08 24.30 7.98
N ILE A 389 -19.09 25.31 8.86
CA ILE A 389 -18.12 25.45 9.96
C ILE A 389 -18.89 25.45 11.26
N ILE A 390 -18.61 24.45 12.11
CA ILE A 390 -19.22 24.30 13.43
C ILE A 390 -18.13 24.52 14.49
N CYS A 391 -18.33 25.50 15.36
CA CYS A 391 -17.46 25.74 16.50
C CYS A 391 -17.84 24.78 17.65
N ILE A 392 -16.88 24.01 18.15
CA ILE A 392 -17.06 23.05 19.23
C ILE A 392 -16.06 23.39 20.32
N ASN A 393 -16.54 23.50 21.56
CA ASN A 393 -15.68 23.64 22.73
C ASN A 393 -15.42 22.26 23.34
N LEU A 394 -14.30 22.13 24.06
CA LEU A 394 -13.94 20.95 24.82
C LEU A 394 -15.02 20.63 25.85
N ASP A 395 -15.52 19.40 25.79
CA ASP A 395 -16.40 18.81 26.80
C ASP A 395 -15.58 17.88 27.70
N ASP A 396 -15.26 18.36 28.91
CA ASP A 396 -14.47 17.63 29.89
C ASP A 396 -15.24 16.44 30.49
N GLU A 397 -16.57 16.51 30.55
CA GLU A 397 -17.42 15.40 31.02
C GLU A 397 -17.39 14.25 30.00
N TYR A 398 -17.48 14.56 28.71
CA TYR A 398 -17.35 13.57 27.63
C TYR A 398 -15.98 12.90 27.60
N LEU A 399 -14.90 13.63 27.90
CA LEU A 399 -13.55 13.04 27.97
C LEU A 399 -13.37 12.09 29.16
N SER A 400 -14.12 12.33 30.23
CA SER A 400 -14.05 11.54 31.46
C SER A 400 -14.94 10.30 31.43
N SER A 401 -15.99 10.30 30.61
CA SER A 401 -16.92 9.17 30.40
C SER A 401 -16.37 8.10 29.47
#